data_AF-A0A350P5H6-F1
#
_entry.id   AF-A0A350P5H6-F1
#
_cell.length_a   1.000
_cell.length_b   1.000
_cell.length_c   1.000
_cell.angle_alpha   90.00
_cell.angle_beta   90.00
_cell.angle_gamma   90.00
#
_symmetry.space_group_name_H-M   'P 1'
#
loop_
_entity.id
_entity.type
_entity.pdbx_description
1 polymer ?
#
loop_
_entity_poly.entity_id
_entity_poly.type
_entity_poly.pdbx_seq_one_letter_code
_entity_poly.pdbx_strand_id
1 'polypeptide(L)' 'RNIRRDANGDVKDLLKEKEISEDESRAAEENIQSITNEFIKKVDSLLADKEKELMEV' A
#
# COMPACT_ATOMS: atom_id res chain seq x y z
N ARG A 1 -5.33 2.53 3.76
CA ARG A 1 -6.14 2.67 2.52
C ARG A 1 -6.14 4.11 1.99
N ASN A 2 -6.34 5.14 2.82
CA ASN A 2 -6.25 6.55 2.40
C ASN A 2 -4.91 6.88 1.72
N ILE A 3 -3.79 6.52 2.36
CA ILE A 3 -2.44 6.73 1.80
C ILE A 3 -2.29 6.13 0.39
N ARG A 4 -2.84 4.93 0.14
CA ARG A 4 -2.82 4.32 -1.20
C ARG A 4 -3.60 5.15 -2.21
N ARG A 5 -4.75 5.71 -1.81
CA ARG A 5 -5.57 6.57 -2.67
C ARG A 5 -4.82 7.86 -3.02
N ASP A 6 -4.16 8.44 -2.04
CA ASP A 6 -3.41 9.69 -2.21
C ASP A 6 -2.20 9.45 -3.12
N ALA A 7 -1.41 8.40 -2.86
CA ALA A 7 -0.27 8.02 -3.70
C ALA A 7 -0.66 7.70 -5.16
N ASN A 8 -1.78 6.99 -5.38
CA ASN A 8 -2.28 6.75 -6.73
C ASN A 8 -2.81 8.04 -7.39
N GLY A 9 -3.28 9.01 -6.59
CA GLY A 9 -3.63 10.35 -7.06
C GLY A 9 -2.41 11.07 -7.61
N ASP A 10 -1.32 11.08 -6.85
CA ASP A 10 -0.05 11.71 -7.25
C ASP A 10 0.50 11.08 -8.54
N VAL A 11 0.53 9.75 -8.64
CA VAL A 11 0.96 9.03 -9.86
C VAL A 11 0.12 9.44 -11.07
N LYS A 12 -1.19 9.58 -10.90
CA LYS A 12 -2.10 9.99 -11.98
C LYS A 12 -1.84 11.43 -12.41
N ASP A 13 -1.52 12.32 -11.49
CA ASP A 13 -1.24 13.72 -11.80
C ASP A 13 0.11 13.86 -12.51
N LEU A 14 1.16 13.15 -12.05
CA LEU A 14 2.45 13.05 -12.73
C LEU A 14 2.31 12.55 -14.19
N LEU A 15 1.43 11.57 -14.43
CA LEU A 15 1.17 11.06 -15.78
C LEU A 15 0.49 12.12 -16.66
N LYS A 16 -0.45 12.90 -16.13
CA LYS A 16 -1.11 14.00 -16.88
C LYS A 16 -0.13 15.10 -17.22
N GLU A 17 0.76 15.42 -16.29
CA GLU A 17 1.82 16.41 -16.45
C GLU A 17 2.95 15.92 -17.37
N LYS A 18 2.90 14.65 -17.78
CA LYS A 18 3.88 13.95 -18.62
C LYS A 18 5.28 13.91 -18.00
N GLU A 19 5.34 13.93 -16.67
CA GLU A 19 6.60 13.75 -15.93
C GLU A 19 7.03 12.28 -15.89
N ILE A 20 6.07 11.35 -16.06
CA ILE A 20 6.29 9.91 -16.14
C ILE A 20 5.57 9.31 -17.36
N SER A 21 6.05 8.17 -17.83
CA SER A 21 5.43 7.36 -18.88
C SER A 21 4.29 6.47 -18.36
N GLU A 22 3.49 5.91 -19.27
CA GLU A 22 2.45 4.93 -18.89
C GLU A 22 3.04 3.67 -18.24
N ASP A 23 4.20 3.22 -18.70
CA ASP A 23 4.87 2.03 -18.15
C ASP A 23 5.36 2.30 -16.71
N GLU A 24 5.93 3.49 -16.47
CA GLU A 24 6.34 3.93 -15.13
C GLU A 24 5.13 4.09 -14.20
N SER A 25 4.01 4.64 -14.69
CA SER A 25 2.77 4.74 -13.92
C SER A 25 2.26 3.36 -13.49
N ARG A 26 2.26 2.37 -14.39
CA ARG A 26 1.83 0.99 -14.05
C ARG A 26 2.77 0.35 -13.04
N ALA A 27 4.08 0.49 -13.21
CA ALA A 27 5.06 -0.02 -12.27
C ALA A 27 4.91 0.64 -10.88
N ALA A 28 4.65 1.94 -10.83
CA ALA A 28 4.40 2.66 -9.58
C ALA A 28 3.15 2.13 -8.85
N GLU A 29 2.03 1.94 -9.58
CA GLU A 29 0.81 1.37 -9.00
C GLU A 29 1.01 -0.05 -8.46
N GLU A 30 1.75 -0.91 -9.18
CA GLU A 30 2.09 -2.27 -8.71
C GLU A 30 2.94 -2.23 -7.42
N ASN A 31 3.95 -1.37 -7.39
CA ASN A 31 4.80 -1.19 -6.21
C ASN A 31 4.00 -0.69 -5.00
N ILE A 32 3.14 0.32 -5.20
CA ILE A 32 2.24 0.85 -4.17
C ILE A 32 1.34 -0.27 -3.63
N GLN A 33 0.80 -1.12 -4.50
CA GLN A 33 -0.06 -2.23 -4.10
C GLN A 33 0.70 -3.31 -3.34
N SER A 34 1.92 -3.64 -3.77
CA SER A 34 2.80 -4.59 -3.09
C SER A 34 3.13 -4.14 -1.66
N ILE A 35 3.59 -2.91 -1.51
CA ILE A 35 3.90 -2.30 -0.20
C ILE A 35 2.65 -2.29 0.68
N THR A 36 1.50 -1.87 0.14
CA THR A 36 0.25 -1.86 0.90
C THR A 36 -0.11 -3.25 1.41
N ASN A 37 0.04 -4.28 0.59
CA ASN A 37 -0.25 -5.66 0.97
C ASN A 37 0.70 -6.18 2.05
N GLU A 38 1.99 -5.84 1.97
CA GLU A 38 2.98 -6.20 2.98
C GLU A 38 2.59 -5.64 4.35
N PHE A 39 2.27 -4.34 4.42
CA PHE A 39 1.90 -3.70 5.68
C PHE A 39 0.57 -4.21 6.23
N ILE A 40 -0.40 -4.56 5.37
CA ILE A 40 -1.64 -5.22 5.81
C ILE A 40 -1.32 -6.54 6.50
N LYS A 41 -0.52 -7.41 5.86
CA LYS A 41 -0.14 -8.70 6.44
C LYS A 41 0.60 -8.53 7.78
N LYS A 42 1.46 -7.52 7.87
CA LYS A 42 2.18 -7.21 9.12
C LYS A 42 1.22 -6.80 10.23
N VAL A 43 0.24 -5.95 9.94
CA VAL A 43 -0.79 -5.54 10.91
C VAL A 43 -1.64 -6.73 11.34
N ASP A 44 -2.06 -7.57 10.39
CA ASP A 44 -2.86 -8.77 10.69
C ASP A 44 -2.09 -9.75 11.60
N SER A 45 -0.79 -9.95 11.34
CA SER A 45 0.07 -10.79 12.20
C SER A 45 0.20 -10.21 13.61
N LEU A 46 0.47 -8.91 13.73
CA LEU A 46 0.61 -8.25 15.03
C LEU A 46 -0.69 -8.31 15.84
N LEU A 47 -1.84 -8.18 15.17
CA LEU A 47 -3.14 -8.27 15.80
C LEU A 47 -3.41 -9.69 16.29
N ALA A 48 -3.14 -10.70 15.47
CA ALA A 48 -3.30 -12.11 15.86
C ALA A 48 -2.40 -12.50 17.05
N ASP A 49 -1.14 -12.05 17.05
CA ASP A 49 -0.22 -12.27 18.16
C ASP A 49 -0.75 -11.65 19.45
N LYS A 50 -1.27 -10.41 19.37
CA LYS A 50 -1.84 -9.72 20.53
C LYS A 50 -3.12 -10.36 21.03
N GLU A 51 -3.99 -10.82 20.14
CA GLU A 51 -5.19 -11.57 20.51
C GLU A 51 -4.85 -12.87 21.23
N LYS A 52 -3.82 -13.60 20.75
CA LYS A 52 -3.34 -14.82 21.41
C LYS A 52 -2.79 -14.52 22.81
N GLU A 53 -1.96 -13.49 22.96
CA GLU A 53 -1.42 -13.05 24.26
C GLU A 53 -2.55 -12.72 25.25
N LEU A 54 -3.64 -12.12 24.78
CA LEU A 54 -4.81 -11.80 25.62
C LEU A 54 -5.66 -13.02 25.99
N MET A 55 -5.64 -14.09 25.19
CA MET A 55 -6.37 -15.34 25.45
C MET A 55 -5.60 -16.34 26.30
N GLU A 56 -4.28 -16.23 26.39
CA GLU A 56 -3.46 -16.98 27.36
C GLU A 56 -3.62 -16.36 28.76
N VAL A 57 -4.66 -16.81 29.49
CA VAL A 57 -4.82 -16.66 30.95
C VAL A 57 -4.65 -18.01 31.61
#